data_AF-M4BDQ1-F1
#
_entry.id   AF-M4BDQ1-F1
#
_cell.length_a   1.000
_cell.length_b   1.000
_cell.length_c   1.000
_cell.angle_alpha   90.00
_cell.angle_beta   90.00
_cell.angle_gamma   90.00
#
_symmetry.space_group_name_H-M   'P 1'
#
loop_
_entity.id
_entity.type
_entity.pdbx_description
1 polymer ?
#
loop_
_entity_poly.entity_id
_entity_poly.type
_entity_poly.pdbx_seq_one_letter_code
_entity_poly.pdbx_strand_id
1 'polypeptide(L)'
;MEGFLDGYKAKWRLRTSPSRSFDKVGLHAFLKGYAAADLRSVARVVKCRALQGIRHQDLVQAASIVPIRPNCADTLAAVDEWKVISANWSTRLVSSVLAQAGVSIGTIETMQIIGNARCVNEARLKRADMQPTVIYVGDSANDVLAMLEADVGIWLVVDDTASSLLGQLVKAYSIDVRPLMTDCSIAECATIAACRPTVFTMTDWAQLQSDGAIHHVRLVQ
;
A
#
# COMPACT_ATOMS: atom_id res chain seq x y z
N MET A 1 27.72 -12.90 -11.77
CA MET A 1 26.48 -12.32 -11.21
C MET A 1 26.73 -11.72 -9.82
N GLU A 2 27.54 -12.36 -8.97
CA GLU A 2 27.92 -11.84 -7.62
C GLU A 2 28.51 -10.42 -7.64
N GLY A 3 29.48 -10.13 -8.51
CA GLY A 3 30.08 -8.78 -8.58
C GLY A 3 29.11 -7.64 -8.97
N PHE A 4 28.02 -7.94 -9.68
CA PHE A 4 26.99 -6.92 -9.99
C PHE A 4 26.16 -6.60 -8.75
N LEU A 5 25.74 -7.61 -8.00
CA LEU A 5 24.93 -7.43 -6.79
C LEU A 5 25.73 -6.73 -5.69
N ASP A 6 27.00 -7.06 -5.52
CA ASP A 6 27.86 -6.41 -4.53
C ASP A 6 28.18 -4.96 -4.92
N GLY A 7 28.45 -4.71 -6.20
CA GLY A 7 28.58 -3.35 -6.73
C GLY A 7 27.29 -2.54 -6.60
N TYR A 8 26.13 -3.17 -6.79
CA TYR A 8 24.82 -2.55 -6.59
C TYR A 8 24.58 -2.23 -5.11
N LYS A 9 24.84 -3.17 -4.19
CA LYS A 9 24.73 -2.95 -2.73
C LYS A 9 25.64 -1.82 -2.27
N ALA A 10 26.87 -1.74 -2.77
CA ALA A 10 27.81 -0.66 -2.44
C ALA A 10 27.31 0.70 -2.95
N LYS A 11 26.87 0.78 -4.21
CA LYS A 11 26.27 2.01 -4.78
C LYS A 11 24.98 2.41 -4.07
N TRP A 12 24.17 1.44 -3.68
CA TRP A 12 22.95 1.66 -2.91
C TRP A 12 23.28 2.25 -1.54
N ARG A 13 24.17 1.62 -0.77
CA ARG A 13 24.63 2.14 0.53
C ARG A 13 25.18 3.56 0.45
N LEU A 14 25.93 3.88 -0.60
CA LEU A 14 26.46 5.22 -0.83
C LEU A 14 25.33 6.24 -1.08
N ARG A 15 24.30 5.86 -1.85
CA ARG A 15 23.13 6.70 -2.16
C ARG A 15 22.12 6.81 -1.03
N THR A 16 22.02 5.79 -0.19
CA THR A 16 21.13 5.76 0.98
C THR A 16 21.82 6.28 2.24
N SER A 17 22.94 7.02 2.10
CA SER A 17 23.46 7.81 3.21
C SER A 17 22.32 8.71 3.67
N PRO A 18 21.91 8.66 4.96
CA PRO A 18 20.70 9.35 5.40
C PRO A 18 20.79 10.83 5.04
N SER A 19 19.99 11.22 4.06
CA SER A 19 19.75 12.63 3.76
C SER A 19 19.10 13.27 4.99
N ARG A 20 19.47 14.50 5.36
CA ARG A 20 18.76 15.20 6.44
C ARG A 20 17.35 15.63 6.04
N SER A 21 17.01 15.57 4.76
CA SER A 21 15.73 16.03 4.22
C SER A 21 15.08 14.99 3.29
N PHE A 22 13.75 14.96 3.27
CA PHE A 22 12.98 14.10 2.39
C PHE A 22 13.22 14.43 0.90
N ASP A 23 13.67 13.44 0.14
CA ASP A 23 13.89 13.54 -1.30
C ASP A 23 12.73 12.91 -2.10
N LYS A 24 11.65 13.68 -2.25
CA LYS A 24 10.45 13.26 -3.00
C LYS A 24 10.77 12.89 -4.45
N VAL A 25 11.66 13.66 -5.10
CA VAL A 25 12.01 13.49 -6.52
C VAL A 25 12.80 12.20 -6.71
N GLY A 26 13.78 11.94 -5.86
CA GLY A 26 14.56 10.72 -5.88
C GLY A 26 13.72 9.49 -5.56
N LEU A 27 12.78 9.58 -4.61
CA LEU A 27 11.85 8.48 -4.28
C LEU A 27 10.98 8.14 -5.49
N HIS A 28 10.39 9.16 -6.11
CA HIS A 28 9.57 8.99 -7.30
C HIS A 28 10.37 8.40 -8.48
N ALA A 29 11.60 8.87 -8.70
CA ALA A 29 12.48 8.34 -9.73
C ALA A 29 12.85 6.87 -9.49
N PHE A 30 13.15 6.50 -8.23
CA PHE A 30 13.42 5.13 -7.85
C PHE A 30 12.22 4.23 -8.13
N LEU A 31 11.04 4.60 -7.63
CA LEU A 31 9.83 3.78 -7.79
C LEU A 31 9.38 3.68 -9.23
N LYS A 32 9.62 4.71 -10.06
CA LYS A 32 9.43 4.62 -11.50
C LYS A 32 10.35 3.59 -12.15
N GLY A 33 11.62 3.55 -11.75
CA GLY A 33 12.57 2.53 -12.21
C GLY A 33 12.18 1.13 -11.75
N TYR A 34 11.76 0.99 -10.49
CA TYR A 34 11.27 -0.26 -9.91
C TYR A 34 10.02 -0.77 -10.65
N ALA A 35 9.02 0.10 -10.86
CA ALA A 35 7.81 -0.23 -11.61
C ALA A 35 8.11 -0.66 -13.05
N ALA A 36 9.07 -0.01 -13.73
CA ALA A 36 9.47 -0.43 -15.07
C ALA A 36 10.11 -1.83 -15.08
N ALA A 37 10.84 -2.20 -14.03
CA ALA A 37 11.41 -3.55 -13.90
C ALA A 37 10.34 -4.59 -13.61
N ASP A 38 9.41 -4.29 -12.70
CA ASP A 38 8.28 -5.14 -12.36
C ASP A 38 7.37 -5.39 -13.58
N LEU A 39 7.05 -4.34 -14.34
CA LEU A 39 6.27 -4.44 -15.57
C LEU A 39 6.90 -5.35 -16.62
N ARG A 40 8.23 -5.29 -16.77
CA ARG A 40 8.92 -6.23 -17.67
C ARG A 40 8.79 -7.67 -17.20
N SER A 41 8.69 -7.91 -15.90
CA SER A 41 8.48 -9.25 -15.34
C SER A 41 7.07 -9.75 -15.63
N VAL A 42 6.05 -8.92 -15.40
CA VAL A 42 4.66 -9.23 -15.77
C VAL A 42 4.54 -9.49 -17.27
N ALA A 43 5.15 -8.66 -18.12
CA ALA A 43 5.12 -8.85 -19.57
C ALA A 43 5.73 -10.20 -20.00
N ARG A 44 6.75 -10.71 -19.30
CA ARG A 44 7.31 -12.04 -19.57
C ARG A 44 6.31 -13.15 -19.23
N VAL A 45 5.66 -13.06 -18.06
CA VAL A 45 4.62 -14.01 -17.61
C VAL A 45 3.47 -14.08 -18.63
N VAL A 46 3.03 -12.91 -19.11
CA VAL A 46 1.99 -12.82 -20.15
C VAL A 46 2.47 -13.42 -21.46
N LYS A 47 3.67 -13.05 -21.93
CA LYS A 47 4.23 -13.52 -23.20
C LYS A 47 4.42 -15.04 -23.24
N CYS A 48 4.89 -15.65 -22.16
CA CYS A 48 5.05 -17.11 -22.09
C CYS A 48 3.76 -17.85 -21.76
N ARG A 49 2.64 -17.12 -21.58
CA ARG A 49 1.33 -17.69 -21.23
C ARG A 49 1.41 -18.58 -19.98
N ALA A 50 2.22 -18.20 -18.99
CA ALA A 50 2.45 -19.00 -17.80
C ALA A 50 1.18 -19.32 -17.00
N LEU A 51 0.12 -18.52 -17.18
CA LEU A 51 -1.17 -18.69 -16.52
C LEU A 51 -2.24 -19.31 -17.44
N GLN A 52 -1.88 -19.73 -18.65
CA GLN A 52 -2.83 -20.33 -19.58
C GLN A 52 -3.35 -21.67 -19.03
N GLY A 53 -4.67 -21.83 -19.07
CA GLY A 53 -5.36 -23.01 -18.56
C GLY A 53 -5.97 -22.82 -17.18
N ILE A 54 -5.63 -21.74 -16.45
CA ILE A 54 -6.30 -21.38 -15.20
C ILE A 54 -7.74 -20.93 -15.54
N ARG A 55 -8.71 -21.64 -14.98
CA ARG A 55 -10.15 -21.34 -15.14
C ARG A 55 -10.63 -20.44 -14.01
N HIS A 56 -11.80 -19.85 -14.20
CA HIS A 56 -12.43 -19.02 -13.16
C HIS A 56 -12.68 -19.79 -11.86
N GLN A 57 -13.08 -21.06 -11.93
CA GLN A 57 -13.29 -21.89 -10.74
C GLN A 57 -12.00 -22.12 -9.96
N ASP A 58 -10.87 -22.25 -10.66
CA ASP A 58 -9.57 -22.45 -10.02
C ASP A 58 -9.18 -21.19 -9.20
N LEU A 59 -9.53 -19.98 -9.67
CA LEU A 59 -9.34 -18.73 -8.92
C LEU A 59 -10.26 -18.61 -7.70
N VAL A 60 -11.52 -19.04 -7.82
CA VAL A 60 -12.48 -19.03 -6.70
C VAL A 60 -12.06 -20.04 -5.62
N GLN A 61 -11.58 -21.21 -6.04
CA GLN A 61 -11.02 -22.22 -5.13
C GLN A 61 -9.72 -21.71 -4.49
N ALA A 62 -8.83 -21.07 -5.26
CA ALA A 62 -7.64 -20.45 -4.69
C ALA A 62 -7.98 -19.36 -3.67
N ALA A 63 -9.08 -18.62 -3.87
CA ALA A 63 -9.51 -17.60 -2.92
C ALA A 63 -9.83 -18.18 -1.53
N SER A 64 -10.35 -19.41 -1.45
CA SER A 64 -10.76 -20.02 -0.17
C SER A 64 -9.61 -20.40 0.75
N ILE A 65 -8.37 -20.37 0.25
CA ILE A 65 -7.17 -20.64 1.03
C ILE A 65 -6.38 -19.37 1.34
N VAL A 66 -6.80 -18.20 0.83
CA VAL A 66 -6.15 -16.93 1.12
C VAL A 66 -6.67 -16.42 2.47
N PRO A 67 -5.82 -16.31 3.49
CA PRO A 67 -6.26 -15.78 4.78
C PRO A 67 -6.55 -14.29 4.68
N ILE A 68 -7.73 -13.88 5.13
CA ILE A 68 -7.98 -12.48 5.49
C ILE A 68 -7.42 -12.23 6.88
N ARG A 69 -6.76 -11.08 7.04
CA ARG A 69 -6.24 -10.68 8.35
C ARG A 69 -7.39 -10.47 9.35
N PRO A 70 -7.19 -10.79 10.63
CA PRO A 70 -8.16 -10.49 11.68
C PRO A 70 -8.62 -9.03 11.62
N ASN A 71 -9.90 -8.81 11.95
CA ASN A 71 -10.56 -7.50 12.00
C ASN A 71 -10.65 -6.73 10.66
N CYS A 72 -10.03 -7.20 9.58
CA CYS A 72 -10.08 -6.53 8.26
C CYS A 72 -11.53 -6.40 7.74
N ALA A 73 -12.28 -7.50 7.77
CA ALA A 73 -13.66 -7.50 7.29
C ALA A 73 -14.57 -6.58 8.12
N ASP A 74 -14.44 -6.63 9.45
CA ASP A 74 -15.22 -5.80 10.37
C ASP A 74 -14.86 -4.32 10.22
N THR A 75 -13.56 -4.00 10.10
CA THR A 75 -13.10 -2.62 9.83
C THR A 75 -13.63 -2.11 8.51
N LEU A 76 -13.67 -2.94 7.46
CA LEU A 76 -14.22 -2.56 6.16
C LEU A 76 -15.73 -2.38 6.15
N ALA A 77 -16.44 -3.17 6.96
CA ALA A 77 -17.88 -3.04 7.12
C ALA A 77 -18.27 -1.77 7.91
N ALA A 78 -17.36 -1.25 8.75
CA ALA A 78 -17.59 -0.10 9.60
C ALA A 78 -17.35 1.27 8.92
N VAL A 79 -16.80 1.31 7.70
CA VAL A 79 -16.45 2.55 7.00
C VAL A 79 -17.43 2.86 5.86
N ASP A 80 -17.76 4.14 5.67
CA ASP A 80 -18.80 4.57 4.73
C ASP A 80 -18.48 4.21 3.27
N GLU A 81 -17.23 4.42 2.85
CA GLU A 81 -16.75 3.98 1.54
C GLU A 81 -15.30 3.53 1.61
N TRP A 82 -15.03 2.41 0.95
CA TRP A 82 -13.69 1.91 0.73
C TRP A 82 -13.47 1.43 -0.70
N LYS A 83 -12.19 1.39 -1.08
CA LYS A 83 -11.75 0.87 -2.38
C LYS A 83 -10.52 0.00 -2.21
N VAL A 84 -10.42 -1.06 -3.00
CA VAL A 84 -9.19 -1.84 -3.10
C VAL A 84 -8.42 -1.40 -4.33
N ILE A 85 -7.17 -1.01 -4.14
CA ILE A 85 -6.19 -0.75 -5.18
C ILE A 85 -5.19 -1.91 -5.09
N SER A 86 -4.95 -2.71 -6.12
CA SER A 86 -4.07 -3.89 -5.96
C SER A 86 -3.13 -4.07 -7.14
N ALA A 87 -1.88 -4.43 -6.83
CA ALA A 87 -0.92 -4.88 -7.84
C ALA A 87 -1.16 -6.35 -8.26
N ASN A 88 -2.11 -7.05 -7.60
CA ASN A 88 -2.49 -8.39 -7.96
C ASN A 88 -3.07 -8.42 -9.38
N TRP A 89 -2.61 -9.38 -10.19
CA TRP A 89 -2.99 -9.52 -11.59
C TRP A 89 -4.45 -9.96 -11.78
N SER A 90 -5.09 -10.52 -10.74
CA SER A 90 -6.44 -11.08 -10.82
C SER A 90 -7.43 -10.35 -9.92
N THR A 91 -8.16 -9.39 -10.48
CA THR A 91 -9.30 -8.75 -9.82
C THR A 91 -10.32 -9.77 -9.31
N ARG A 92 -10.48 -10.89 -10.03
CA ARG A 92 -11.39 -11.98 -9.65
C ARG A 92 -10.92 -12.71 -8.40
N LEU A 93 -9.62 -12.96 -8.26
CA LEU A 93 -9.08 -13.59 -7.05
C LEU A 93 -9.36 -12.69 -5.85
N VAL A 94 -8.97 -11.41 -5.93
CA VAL A 94 -9.18 -10.42 -4.87
C VAL A 94 -10.66 -10.30 -4.51
N SER A 95 -11.55 -10.16 -5.49
CA SER A 95 -12.98 -10.04 -5.23
C SER A 95 -13.58 -11.30 -4.62
N SER A 96 -13.09 -12.48 -4.99
CA SER A 96 -13.54 -13.75 -4.42
C SER A 96 -13.09 -13.91 -2.97
N VAL A 97 -11.87 -13.48 -2.62
CA VAL A 97 -11.37 -13.51 -1.23
C VAL A 97 -12.25 -12.61 -0.35
N LEU A 98 -12.51 -11.37 -0.78
CA LEU A 98 -13.34 -10.42 -0.03
C LEU A 98 -14.78 -10.92 0.13
N ALA A 99 -15.38 -11.45 -0.96
CA ALA A 99 -16.74 -11.98 -0.91
C ALA A 99 -16.87 -13.17 0.06
N GLN A 100 -15.88 -14.07 0.07
CA GLN A 100 -15.88 -15.22 0.99
C GLN A 100 -15.68 -14.81 2.45
N ALA A 101 -15.05 -13.65 2.70
CA ALA A 101 -14.93 -13.05 4.03
C ALA A 101 -16.16 -12.23 4.45
N GLY A 102 -17.25 -12.24 3.68
CA GLY A 102 -18.48 -11.49 3.99
C GLY A 102 -18.36 -9.99 3.75
N VAL A 103 -17.31 -9.53 3.06
CA VAL A 103 -17.09 -8.11 2.76
C VAL A 103 -17.90 -7.75 1.50
N SER A 104 -18.88 -6.85 1.66
CA SER A 104 -19.68 -6.34 0.53
C SER A 104 -18.78 -5.64 -0.47
N ILE A 105 -18.72 -6.14 -1.70
CA ILE A 105 -17.74 -5.68 -2.70
C ILE A 105 -17.92 -4.18 -2.99
N GLY A 106 -16.97 -3.36 -2.53
CA GLY A 106 -16.78 -1.98 -2.97
C GLY A 106 -16.19 -1.91 -4.39
N THR A 107 -15.55 -0.80 -4.74
CA THR A 107 -14.83 -0.70 -6.03
C THR A 107 -13.44 -1.35 -5.91
N ILE A 108 -13.13 -2.33 -6.76
CA ILE A 108 -11.81 -2.96 -6.85
C ILE A 108 -11.11 -2.49 -8.13
N GLU A 109 -9.98 -1.80 -7.97
CA GLU A 109 -9.11 -1.33 -9.05
C GLU A 109 -7.79 -2.09 -8.99
N THR A 110 -7.47 -2.86 -10.03
CA THR A 110 -6.12 -3.41 -10.17
C THR A 110 -5.24 -2.38 -10.87
N MET A 111 -4.25 -1.86 -10.14
CA MET A 111 -3.41 -0.73 -10.53
C MET A 111 -1.94 -1.05 -10.31
N GLN A 112 -1.08 -0.38 -11.07
CA GLN A 112 0.36 -0.48 -10.92
C GLN A 112 0.88 0.54 -9.90
N ILE A 113 2.11 0.34 -9.43
CA ILE A 113 2.81 1.16 -8.42
C ILE A 113 2.55 2.68 -8.51
N ILE A 114 2.72 3.27 -9.69
CA ILE A 114 2.50 4.73 -9.88
C ILE A 114 1.01 5.08 -9.92
N GLY A 115 0.18 4.15 -10.38
CA GLY A 115 -1.27 4.28 -10.41
C GLY A 115 -1.87 4.48 -9.02
N ASN A 116 -1.33 3.80 -8.01
CA ASN A 116 -1.83 3.89 -6.63
C ASN A 116 -1.79 5.34 -6.11
N ALA A 117 -0.64 6.00 -6.22
CA ALA A 117 -0.46 7.38 -5.77
C ALA A 117 -1.35 8.37 -6.52
N ARG A 118 -1.50 8.18 -7.84
CA ARG A 118 -2.42 9.00 -8.64
C ARG A 118 -3.87 8.82 -8.19
N CYS A 119 -4.32 7.58 -7.99
CA CYS A 119 -5.68 7.29 -7.53
C CYS A 119 -5.97 7.90 -6.16
N VAL A 120 -5.00 7.90 -5.24
CA VAL A 120 -5.12 8.55 -3.93
C VAL A 120 -5.21 10.06 -4.07
N ASN A 121 -4.34 10.68 -4.86
CA ASN A 121 -4.39 12.13 -5.09
C ASN A 121 -5.72 12.56 -5.74
N GLU A 122 -6.21 11.81 -6.73
CA GLU A 122 -7.54 12.07 -7.32
C GLU A 122 -8.68 11.91 -6.31
N ALA A 123 -8.57 10.94 -5.39
CA ALA A 123 -9.52 10.78 -4.29
C ALA A 123 -9.57 12.03 -3.41
N ARG A 124 -8.39 12.53 -3.06
CA ARG A 124 -8.19 13.68 -2.19
C ARG A 124 -8.70 14.97 -2.83
N LEU A 125 -8.45 15.16 -4.12
CA LEU A 125 -8.90 16.33 -4.87
C LEU A 125 -10.42 16.38 -5.10
N LYS A 126 -11.08 15.22 -5.28
CA LYS A 126 -12.53 15.13 -5.52
C LYS A 126 -13.40 15.44 -4.29
N ARG A 127 -12.78 15.71 -3.13
CA ARG A 127 -13.44 15.82 -1.81
C ARG A 127 -13.76 17.24 -1.36
N ALA A 128 -13.71 18.22 -2.26
CA ALA A 128 -13.87 19.65 -1.95
C ALA A 128 -15.16 20.01 -1.17
N ASP A 129 -16.18 19.15 -1.16
CA ASP A 129 -17.50 19.47 -0.58
C ASP A 129 -17.83 18.80 0.78
N MET A 130 -17.04 17.85 1.31
CA MET A 130 -17.45 17.04 2.50
C MET A 130 -16.39 16.80 3.59
N GLN A 131 -15.16 17.34 3.48
CA GLN A 131 -14.03 17.06 4.38
C GLN A 131 -13.78 15.57 4.77
N PRO A 132 -13.94 14.55 3.90
CA PRO A 132 -13.65 13.19 4.33
C PRO A 132 -12.12 12.95 4.33
N THR A 133 -11.57 12.39 5.39
CA THR A 133 -10.14 12.03 5.47
C THR A 133 -9.81 10.83 4.57
N VAL A 134 -8.78 10.93 3.73
CA VAL A 134 -8.29 9.81 2.91
C VAL A 134 -7.28 9.02 3.71
N ILE A 135 -7.67 7.83 4.19
CA ILE A 135 -6.74 6.87 4.77
C ILE A 135 -6.29 5.92 3.66
N TYR A 136 -4.99 5.66 3.55
CA TYR A 136 -4.45 4.63 2.68
C TYR A 136 -3.67 3.60 3.50
N VAL A 137 -4.03 2.33 3.38
CA VAL A 137 -3.33 1.23 4.04
C VAL A 137 -2.62 0.38 2.99
N GLY A 138 -1.32 0.18 3.16
CA GLY A 138 -0.50 -0.72 2.34
C GLY A 138 0.58 -1.41 3.15
N ASP A 139 1.25 -2.40 2.57
CA ASP A 139 2.26 -3.23 3.24
C ASP A 139 3.60 -3.27 2.50
N SER A 140 3.66 -2.72 1.29
CA SER A 140 4.77 -2.92 0.36
C SER A 140 5.42 -1.62 -0.11
N ALA A 141 6.58 -1.74 -0.76
CA ALA A 141 7.27 -0.60 -1.38
C ALA A 141 6.43 0.08 -2.47
N ASN A 142 5.47 -0.63 -3.06
CA ASN A 142 4.61 -0.13 -4.12
C ASN A 142 3.61 0.91 -3.60
N ASP A 143 3.38 0.89 -2.30
CA ASP A 143 2.38 1.68 -1.60
C ASP A 143 2.94 2.98 -1.04
N VAL A 144 4.26 3.13 -0.95
CA VAL A 144 4.87 4.25 -0.22
C VAL A 144 4.48 5.62 -0.77
N LEU A 145 4.36 5.79 -2.09
CA LEU A 145 3.87 7.05 -2.64
C LEU A 145 2.39 7.27 -2.33
N ALA A 146 1.57 6.23 -2.42
CA ALA A 146 0.16 6.34 -2.12
C ALA A 146 -0.10 6.64 -0.64
N MET A 147 0.67 6.03 0.27
CA MET A 147 0.68 6.37 1.69
C MET A 147 1.05 7.84 1.93
N LEU A 148 2.05 8.37 1.21
CA LEU A 148 2.47 9.76 1.35
C LEU A 148 1.55 10.79 0.68
N GLU A 149 0.72 10.38 -0.29
CA GLU A 149 -0.27 11.26 -0.92
C GLU A 149 -1.61 11.28 -0.17
N ALA A 150 -1.87 10.28 0.66
CA ALA A 150 -3.04 10.20 1.52
C ALA A 150 -2.99 11.25 2.63
N ASP A 151 -4.15 11.56 3.24
CA ASP A 151 -4.16 12.39 4.44
C ASP A 151 -3.56 11.61 5.62
N VAL A 152 -3.82 10.29 5.67
CA VAL A 152 -3.16 9.36 6.60
C VAL A 152 -2.68 8.12 5.84
N GLY A 153 -1.37 7.97 5.69
CA GLY A 153 -0.74 6.77 5.14
C GLY A 153 -0.37 5.78 6.24
N ILE A 154 -0.81 4.53 6.10
CA ILE A 154 -0.61 3.47 7.08
C ILE A 154 0.13 2.30 6.44
N TRP A 155 1.28 1.97 7.04
CA TRP A 155 2.03 0.75 6.80
C TRP A 155 1.53 -0.35 7.73
N LEU A 156 0.88 -1.34 7.14
CA LEU A 156 0.50 -2.59 7.80
C LEU A 156 1.72 -3.50 7.96
N VAL A 157 2.23 -3.59 9.19
CA VAL A 157 3.43 -4.35 9.54
C VAL A 157 3.09 -5.83 9.71
N VAL A 158 4.01 -6.70 9.27
CA VAL A 158 3.84 -8.16 9.31
C VAL A 158 4.99 -8.84 10.05
N ASP A 159 6.23 -8.35 9.86
CA ASP A 159 7.48 -8.90 10.42
C ASP A 159 8.58 -7.81 10.49
N ASP A 160 9.86 -8.19 10.68
CA ASP A 160 11.04 -7.29 10.74
C ASP A 160 11.11 -6.31 9.55
N THR A 161 10.56 -5.13 9.80
CA THR A 161 10.44 -4.02 8.85
C THR A 161 11.79 -3.52 8.33
N ALA A 162 12.87 -3.68 9.10
CA ALA A 162 14.16 -3.06 8.80
C ALA A 162 14.84 -3.62 7.54
N SER A 163 14.57 -4.90 7.22
CA SER A 163 15.14 -5.58 6.06
C SER A 163 14.26 -5.48 4.80
N SER A 164 12.97 -5.18 4.97
CA SER A 164 12.03 -5.02 3.86
C SER A 164 12.42 -3.87 2.92
N LEU A 165 12.04 -3.97 1.63
CA LEU A 165 12.29 -2.88 0.69
C LEU A 165 11.62 -1.58 1.14
N LEU A 166 10.39 -1.66 1.65
CA LEU A 166 9.67 -0.50 2.19
C LEU A 166 10.44 0.14 3.36
N GLY A 167 10.92 -0.65 4.33
CA GLY A 167 11.72 -0.12 5.44
C GLY A 167 13.05 0.49 5.01
N GLN A 168 13.71 -0.10 4.01
CA GLN A 168 14.89 0.51 3.41
C GLN A 168 14.58 1.84 2.73
N LEU A 169 13.45 1.96 2.02
CA LEU A 169 13.03 3.21 1.37
C LEU A 169 12.69 4.29 2.40
N VAL A 170 11.88 3.95 3.39
CA VAL A 170 11.51 4.86 4.48
C VAL A 170 12.75 5.45 5.14
N LYS A 171 13.75 4.60 5.44
CA LYS A 171 15.03 5.04 6.00
C LYS A 171 15.87 5.86 5.02
N ALA A 172 15.99 5.43 3.77
CA ALA A 172 16.83 6.06 2.76
C ALA A 172 16.33 7.45 2.36
N TYR A 173 15.01 7.64 2.36
CA TYR A 173 14.35 8.87 1.94
C TYR A 173 13.91 9.74 3.12
N SER A 174 14.27 9.39 4.36
CA SER A 174 13.96 10.19 5.55
C SER A 174 12.46 10.45 5.71
N ILE A 175 11.68 9.37 5.55
CA ILE A 175 10.25 9.34 5.84
C ILE A 175 10.10 8.98 7.32
N ASP A 176 9.33 9.78 8.06
CA ASP A 176 9.06 9.53 9.46
C ASP A 176 8.13 8.33 9.62
N VAL A 177 8.46 7.43 10.54
CA VAL A 177 7.59 6.30 10.92
C VAL A 177 7.10 6.47 12.33
N ARG A 178 5.81 6.28 12.55
CA ARG A 178 5.20 6.38 13.88
C ARG A 178 4.21 5.24 14.11
N PRO A 179 4.12 4.66 15.31
CA PRO A 179 3.01 3.77 15.63
C PRO A 179 1.69 4.53 15.53
N LEU A 180 0.67 3.88 14.97
CA LEU A 180 -0.71 4.31 15.11
C LEU A 180 -1.12 4.01 16.57
N MET A 181 -1.08 5.03 17.41
CA MET A 181 -1.40 4.91 18.83
C MET A 181 -2.92 4.83 18.99
N THR A 182 -3.40 3.98 19.90
CA THR A 182 -4.83 3.82 20.20
C THR A 182 -5.51 5.11 20.66
N ASP A 183 -4.74 6.05 21.22
CA ASP A 183 -5.26 7.32 21.75
C ASP A 183 -5.07 8.51 20.78
N CYS A 184 -4.47 8.29 19.60
CA CYS A 184 -4.24 9.34 18.62
C CYS A 184 -5.37 9.33 17.58
N SER A 185 -6.05 10.46 17.42
CA SER A 185 -7.11 10.56 16.41
C SER A 185 -6.52 10.59 14.99
N ILE A 186 -7.27 10.11 14.02
CA ILE A 186 -7.00 10.21 12.59
C ILE A 186 -6.78 11.67 12.17
N ALA A 187 -7.48 12.62 12.80
CA ALA A 187 -7.28 14.05 12.55
C ALA A 187 -5.90 14.55 13.01
N GLU A 188 -5.40 14.07 14.16
CA GLU A 188 -4.04 14.36 14.62
C GLU A 188 -3.00 13.71 13.72
N CYS A 189 -3.23 12.46 13.30
CA CYS A 189 -2.39 11.78 12.31
C CYS A 189 -2.29 12.59 11.01
N ALA A 190 -3.42 13.08 10.50
CA ALA A 190 -3.47 13.90 9.29
C ALA A 190 -2.71 15.23 9.47
N THR A 191 -2.82 15.85 10.63
CA THR A 191 -2.09 17.08 10.96
C THR A 191 -0.57 16.83 10.96
N ILE A 192 -0.12 15.72 11.54
CA ILE A 192 1.30 15.33 11.53
C ILE A 192 1.79 15.07 10.10
N ALA A 193 1.03 14.31 9.31
CA ALA A 193 1.37 13.97 7.93
C ALA A 193 1.40 15.20 6.99
N ALA A 194 0.59 16.23 7.27
CA ALA A 194 0.62 17.49 6.54
C ALA A 194 1.89 18.31 6.79
N CYS A 195 2.50 18.20 7.98
CA CYS A 195 3.72 18.93 8.32
C CYS A 195 4.98 18.30 7.73
N ARG A 196 5.02 16.98 7.59
CA ARG A 196 6.20 16.23 7.14
C ARG A 196 5.82 14.84 6.61
N PRO A 197 6.61 14.28 5.69
CA PRO A 197 6.38 12.94 5.14
C PRO A 197 6.41 11.90 6.27
N THR A 198 5.22 11.41 6.62
CA THR A 198 5.01 10.49 7.73
C THR A 198 4.19 9.31 7.27
N VAL A 199 4.55 8.11 7.71
CA VAL A 199 3.74 6.90 7.59
C VAL A 199 3.51 6.33 8.99
N PHE A 200 2.26 5.96 9.26
CA PHE A 200 1.88 5.34 10.53
C PHE A 200 1.98 3.82 10.42
N THR A 201 2.36 3.12 11.47
CA THR A 201 2.43 1.65 11.46
C THR A 201 1.31 1.07 12.29
N MET A 202 0.66 0.03 11.76
CA MET A 202 -0.27 -0.82 12.50
C MET A 202 0.08 -2.28 12.30
N THR A 203 -0.24 -3.12 13.27
CA THR A 203 -0.12 -4.58 13.18
C THR A 203 -1.48 -5.25 13.04
N ASP A 204 -2.55 -4.56 13.46
CA ASP A 204 -3.91 -5.07 13.46
C ASP A 204 -4.89 -4.01 12.94
N TRP A 205 -5.88 -4.47 12.19
CA TRP A 205 -6.97 -3.67 11.64
C TRP A 205 -7.93 -3.12 12.70
N ALA A 206 -7.98 -3.74 13.88
CA ALA A 206 -8.72 -3.21 15.02
C ALA A 206 -8.21 -1.82 15.45
N GLN A 207 -6.94 -1.49 15.17
CA GLN A 207 -6.38 -0.16 15.47
C GLN A 207 -7.00 0.98 14.66
N LEU A 208 -7.69 0.66 13.55
CA LEU A 208 -8.49 1.65 12.82
C LEU A 208 -9.88 1.82 13.43
N GLN A 209 -10.40 0.83 14.15
CA GLN A 209 -11.75 0.90 14.71
C GLN A 209 -11.83 1.77 15.98
N SER A 210 -10.70 2.05 16.63
CA SER A 210 -10.66 2.80 17.90
C SER A 210 -11.00 4.28 17.76
N ASP A 211 -11.03 4.81 16.54
CA ASP A 211 -11.41 6.20 16.29
C ASP A 211 -12.74 6.24 15.53
N GLY A 212 -13.81 6.66 16.22
CA GLY A 212 -15.20 6.65 15.72
C GLY A 212 -15.50 7.62 14.57
N ALA A 213 -14.49 8.01 13.80
CA ALA A 213 -14.53 9.05 12.76
C ALA A 213 -13.87 8.61 11.44
N ILE A 214 -13.80 7.30 11.17
CA ILE A 214 -13.29 6.82 9.87
C ILE A 214 -14.38 6.89 8.82
N HIS A 215 -14.37 7.99 8.07
CA HIS A 215 -15.30 8.19 6.97
C HIS A 215 -14.86 7.49 5.67
N HIS A 216 -13.55 7.25 5.45
CA HIS A 216 -13.09 6.54 4.25
C HIS A 216 -11.72 5.85 4.40
N VAL A 217 -11.64 4.61 3.95
CA VAL A 217 -10.38 3.85 3.88
C VAL A 217 -10.15 3.33 2.46
N ARG A 218 -8.99 3.61 1.88
CA ARG A 218 -8.54 2.92 0.65
C ARG A 218 -7.47 1.90 0.99
N LEU A 219 -7.60 0.74 0.41
CA LEU A 219 -6.85 -0.44 0.77
C LEU A 219 -6.06 -1.02 -0.36
N VAL A 220 -4.90 -1.59 -0.03
CA VAL A 220 -4.15 -2.46 -0.93
C VAL A 220 -3.79 -3.75 -0.22
N GLN A 221 -4.01 -4.85 -0.95
CA GLN A 221 -3.38 -6.16 -0.75
C GLN A 221 -2.67 -6.54 -2.05
#